data_AF-A0A7S4G3V1-F1
#
_entry.id   AF-A0A7S4G3V1-F1
#
_cell.length_a   1.000
_cell.length_b   1.000
_cell.length_c   1.000
_cell.angle_alpha   90.00
_cell.angle_beta   90.00
_cell.angle_gamma   90.00
#
_symmetry.space_group_name_H-M   'P 1'
#
loop_
_entity.id
_entity.type
_entity.pdbx_description
1 polymer ?
#
loop_
_entity_poly.entity_id
_entity_poly.type
_entity_poly.pdbx_seq_one_letter_code
_entity_poly.pdbx_strand_id
1 'polypeptide(L)'
;IFFRNMNPNQVLGLVDKLTVRLASADDTKLEGVLDTLLPQLLQLLGFPDANVRNKVMELVNHVNIRVKALSSIKLPVNKILSLWSTALLNKGSPFIVNFANLYLKMAYDRADPADKSALLPQLVKAISRHTRDNQTFLLGMVLQGIMSRTAHYSKSFEVPAHLKGDWASGKPTEDFLYQYYKPTEANAASLDEDITVVLQYLRAVISYPAGTGLADKTPAGMSPVDVRMVLNGKDSLSSAELLPLKLSIISFLRSHLQRHIEAKQQGADQHKWLANKVLCLAIASTCDPHHEVVTAGDTFLKQYVTPVVDFDSQESMLLLYELILGNKPSSMGELRFAPADISAREQQPVPIELQRSPSSEAIQLKALALLSKSVVAINECWPENVFVVQRCFSDPSNKRKLLSSGLQFLMWMLNNGKPESYKPYAADMLEILCRLRAQSSSAASHEAQSVRGSLYVAIGYLCKQCKHIVANQPGLMESYFESLETEVGHLKSSIQEGLAHLCTAMWPLEPSKQKQYADLFLKYATKEKLDACQLA
;
A
#
# COMPACT_ATOMS: atom_id res chain seq x y z
N ILE A 1 13.03 -2.72 -37.38
CA ILE A 1 13.74 -1.74 -38.26
C ILE A 1 14.46 -2.43 -39.42
N PHE A 2 14.82 -3.72 -39.33
CA PHE A 2 15.56 -4.47 -40.36
C PHE A 2 14.94 -4.55 -41.77
N PHE A 3 13.62 -4.65 -41.89
CA PHE A 3 12.95 -4.89 -43.18
C PHE A 3 12.36 -3.65 -43.86
N ARG A 4 12.53 -2.44 -43.30
CA ARG A 4 11.89 -1.21 -43.81
C ARG A 4 12.36 -0.81 -45.22
N ASN A 5 13.54 -1.26 -45.64
CA ASN A 5 14.15 -0.90 -46.93
C ASN A 5 13.97 -1.98 -48.01
N MET A 6 13.28 -3.07 -47.71
CA MET A 6 13.03 -4.15 -48.69
C MET A 6 11.72 -3.91 -49.43
N ASN A 7 11.69 -4.25 -50.73
CA ASN A 7 10.45 -4.21 -51.50
C ASN A 7 9.52 -5.39 -51.11
N PRO A 8 8.19 -5.27 -51.32
CA PRO A 8 7.24 -6.33 -50.94
C PRO A 8 7.56 -7.71 -51.53
N ASN A 9 8.05 -7.77 -52.77
CA ASN A 9 8.38 -9.03 -53.45
C ASN A 9 9.60 -9.74 -52.82
N GLN A 10 10.61 -8.99 -52.39
CA GLN A 10 11.75 -9.52 -51.64
C GLN A 10 11.31 -10.07 -50.29
N VAL A 11 10.40 -9.37 -49.61
CA VAL A 11 9.85 -9.84 -48.33
C VAL A 11 9.01 -11.09 -48.51
N LEU A 12 8.17 -11.18 -49.55
CA LEU A 12 7.41 -12.40 -49.87
C LEU A 12 8.36 -13.59 -50.12
N GLY A 13 9.43 -13.39 -50.89
CA GLY A 13 10.44 -14.43 -51.10
C GLY A 13 11.17 -14.85 -49.82
N LEU A 14 11.36 -13.95 -48.85
CA LEU A 14 11.86 -14.31 -47.52
C LEU A 14 10.84 -15.12 -46.72
N VAL A 15 9.56 -14.74 -46.76
CA VAL A 15 8.49 -15.50 -46.10
C VAL A 15 8.41 -16.92 -46.67
N ASP A 16 8.51 -17.10 -47.99
CA ASP A 16 8.55 -18.42 -48.63
C ASP A 16 9.74 -19.27 -48.14
N LYS A 17 10.93 -18.67 -48.02
CA LYS A 17 12.11 -19.35 -47.45
C LYS A 17 11.88 -19.74 -45.99
N LEU A 18 11.23 -18.89 -45.19
CA LEU A 18 10.90 -19.22 -43.79
C LEU A 18 9.85 -20.33 -43.72
N THR A 19 8.86 -20.35 -44.61
CA THR A 19 7.87 -21.43 -44.73
C THR A 19 8.54 -22.76 -45.01
N VAL A 20 9.44 -22.82 -46.00
CA VAL A 20 10.19 -24.04 -46.32
C VAL A 20 11.03 -24.49 -45.12
N ARG A 21 11.73 -23.55 -44.46
CA ARG A 21 12.55 -23.85 -43.28
C ARG A 21 11.72 -24.42 -42.11
N LEU A 22 10.50 -23.92 -41.91
CA LEU A 22 9.57 -24.45 -40.90
C LEU A 22 9.04 -25.83 -41.29
N ALA A 23 8.70 -26.03 -42.57
CA ALA A 23 8.19 -27.29 -43.09
C ALA A 23 9.24 -28.41 -43.04
N SER A 24 10.51 -28.09 -43.27
CA SER A 24 11.62 -29.04 -43.25
C SER A 24 12.17 -29.34 -41.84
N ALA A 25 11.64 -28.68 -40.80
CA ALA A 25 12.14 -28.85 -39.45
C ALA A 25 11.48 -30.07 -38.78
N ASP A 26 12.26 -31.07 -38.40
CA ASP A 26 11.80 -32.15 -37.52
C ASP A 26 11.58 -31.63 -36.10
N ASP A 27 10.80 -32.35 -35.30
CA ASP A 27 10.43 -31.93 -33.94
C ASP A 27 11.65 -31.70 -33.03
N THR A 28 12.76 -32.43 -33.25
CA THR A 28 14.02 -32.28 -32.51
C THR A 28 14.80 -31.01 -32.86
N LYS A 29 14.59 -30.45 -34.06
CA LYS A 29 15.27 -29.23 -34.55
C LYS A 29 14.36 -28.00 -34.48
N LEU A 30 13.06 -28.20 -34.22
CA LEU A 30 12.06 -27.16 -34.25
C LEU A 30 12.37 -26.03 -33.25
N GLU A 31 12.86 -26.35 -32.05
CA GLU A 31 13.26 -25.35 -31.05
C GLU A 31 14.32 -24.36 -31.60
N GLY A 32 15.41 -24.88 -32.18
CA GLY A 32 16.47 -24.05 -32.77
C GLY A 32 16.01 -23.27 -34.01
N VAL A 33 15.07 -23.81 -34.77
CA VAL A 33 14.44 -23.07 -35.89
C VAL A 33 13.59 -21.92 -35.36
N LEU A 34 12.74 -22.16 -34.36
CA LEU A 34 11.87 -21.14 -33.76
C LEU A 34 12.65 -20.03 -33.07
N ASP A 35 13.83 -20.33 -32.50
CA ASP A 35 14.70 -19.34 -31.86
C ASP A 35 15.14 -18.20 -32.80
N THR A 36 15.16 -18.45 -34.11
CA THR A 36 15.49 -17.45 -35.14
C THR A 36 14.28 -17.01 -35.95
N LEU A 37 13.42 -17.96 -36.31
CA LEU A 37 12.27 -17.74 -37.18
C LEU A 37 11.18 -16.92 -36.49
N LEU A 38 10.86 -17.21 -35.22
CA LEU A 38 9.74 -16.56 -34.54
C LEU A 38 9.96 -15.04 -34.34
N PRO A 39 11.13 -14.55 -33.85
CA PRO A 39 11.39 -13.12 -33.78
C PRO A 39 11.36 -12.42 -35.16
N GLN A 40 11.77 -13.10 -36.22
CA GLN A 40 11.73 -12.58 -37.59
C GLN A 40 10.29 -12.43 -38.09
N LEU A 41 9.44 -13.44 -37.90
CA LEU A 41 8.02 -13.38 -38.27
C LEU A 41 7.29 -12.25 -37.54
N LEU A 42 7.54 -12.11 -36.23
CA LEU A 42 6.94 -11.04 -35.44
C LEU A 42 7.32 -9.65 -35.95
N GLN A 43 8.55 -9.45 -36.40
CA GLN A 43 8.95 -8.19 -37.04
C GLN A 43 8.26 -7.97 -38.39
N LEU A 44 8.11 -9.03 -39.19
CA LEU A 44 7.47 -8.97 -40.52
C LEU A 44 5.96 -8.66 -40.44
N LEU A 45 5.28 -9.00 -39.34
CA LEU A 45 3.89 -8.59 -39.13
C LEU A 45 3.70 -7.06 -39.08
N GLY A 46 4.76 -6.31 -38.78
CA GLY A 46 4.75 -4.85 -38.82
C GLY A 46 4.96 -4.25 -40.21
N PHE A 47 5.11 -5.07 -41.26
CA PHE A 47 5.30 -4.58 -42.63
C PHE A 47 3.99 -4.00 -43.20
N PRO A 48 4.02 -2.87 -43.94
CA PRO A 48 2.81 -2.17 -44.35
C PRO A 48 1.98 -2.90 -45.43
N ASP A 49 2.61 -3.73 -46.26
CA ASP A 49 1.92 -4.45 -47.35
C ASP A 49 0.93 -5.50 -46.81
N ALA A 50 -0.28 -5.53 -47.36
CA ALA A 50 -1.34 -6.45 -46.91
C ALA A 50 -1.09 -7.90 -47.34
N ASN A 51 -0.54 -8.13 -48.54
CA ASN A 51 -0.25 -9.47 -49.05
C ASN A 51 0.87 -10.13 -48.23
N VAL A 52 1.92 -9.37 -47.92
CA VAL A 52 2.98 -9.80 -46.99
C VAL A 52 2.38 -10.15 -45.63
N ARG A 53 1.53 -9.29 -45.05
CA ARG A 53 0.92 -9.56 -43.74
C ARG A 53 0.07 -10.82 -43.74
N ASN A 54 -0.79 -11.02 -44.75
CA ASN A 54 -1.62 -12.21 -44.86
C ASN A 54 -0.79 -13.48 -44.92
N LYS A 55 0.29 -13.48 -45.72
CA LYS A 55 1.18 -14.64 -45.83
C LYS A 55 1.98 -14.92 -44.56
N VAL A 56 2.44 -13.87 -43.86
CA VAL A 56 3.08 -14.02 -42.54
C VAL A 56 2.08 -14.58 -41.52
N MET A 57 0.82 -14.16 -41.56
CA MET A 57 -0.24 -14.67 -40.69
C MET A 57 -0.54 -16.16 -40.92
N GLU A 58 -0.55 -16.62 -42.17
CA GLU A 58 -0.64 -18.05 -42.50
C GLU A 58 0.52 -18.84 -41.89
N LEU A 59 1.74 -18.33 -42.03
CA LEU A 59 2.93 -18.98 -41.45
C LEU A 59 2.90 -18.98 -39.91
N VAL A 60 2.45 -17.90 -39.29
CA VAL A 60 2.20 -17.82 -37.84
C VAL A 60 1.17 -18.86 -37.40
N ASN A 61 0.13 -19.11 -38.19
CA ASN A 61 -0.84 -20.18 -37.91
C ASN A 61 -0.19 -21.57 -37.96
N HIS A 62 0.67 -21.84 -38.95
CA HIS A 62 1.44 -23.08 -39.00
C HIS A 62 2.37 -23.24 -37.78
N VAL A 63 3.03 -22.17 -37.34
CA VAL A 63 3.81 -22.17 -36.09
C VAL A 63 2.91 -22.51 -34.91
N ASN A 64 1.74 -21.88 -34.79
CA ASN A 64 0.80 -22.14 -33.69
C ASN A 64 0.35 -23.60 -33.62
N ILE A 65 0.06 -24.23 -34.77
CA ILE A 65 -0.33 -25.64 -34.83
C ILE A 65 0.78 -26.52 -34.26
N ARG A 66 2.03 -26.34 -34.72
CA ARG A 66 3.16 -27.17 -34.25
C ARG A 66 3.53 -26.91 -32.79
N VAL A 67 3.55 -25.64 -32.39
CA VAL A 67 3.88 -25.23 -31.01
C VAL A 67 2.82 -25.73 -30.03
N LYS A 68 1.54 -25.82 -30.43
CA LYS A 68 0.48 -26.41 -29.60
C LYS A 68 0.56 -27.95 -29.54
N ALA A 69 0.96 -28.60 -30.63
CA ALA A 69 1.17 -30.04 -30.65
C ALA A 69 2.34 -30.48 -29.74
N LEU A 70 3.37 -29.64 -29.61
CA LEU A 70 4.57 -29.91 -28.82
C LEU A 70 4.66 -28.93 -27.63
N SER A 71 3.97 -29.28 -26.55
CA SER A 71 3.85 -28.43 -25.35
C SER A 71 5.15 -28.23 -24.59
N SER A 72 6.14 -29.11 -24.75
CA SER A 72 7.46 -29.05 -24.09
C SER A 72 8.50 -28.19 -24.80
N ILE A 73 8.25 -27.74 -26.03
CA ILE A 73 9.23 -26.96 -26.80
C ILE A 73 9.41 -25.57 -26.19
N LYS A 74 10.68 -25.19 -25.96
CA LYS A 74 11.03 -23.84 -25.51
C LYS A 74 10.92 -22.84 -26.66
N LEU A 75 10.54 -21.62 -26.31
CA LEU A 75 10.44 -20.50 -27.24
C LEU A 75 11.44 -19.42 -26.82
N PRO A 76 11.89 -18.56 -27.75
CA PRO A 76 12.95 -17.58 -27.49
C PRO A 76 12.46 -16.38 -26.65
N VAL A 77 12.20 -16.60 -25.36
CA VAL A 77 11.61 -15.61 -24.43
C VAL A 77 12.39 -14.29 -24.44
N ASN A 78 13.72 -14.34 -24.28
CA ASN A 78 14.57 -13.14 -24.26
C ASN A 78 14.48 -12.30 -25.56
N LYS A 79 14.45 -12.96 -26.72
CA LYS A 79 14.37 -12.28 -28.03
C LYS A 79 12.97 -11.71 -28.28
N ILE A 80 11.92 -12.41 -27.82
CA ILE A 80 10.55 -11.93 -27.92
C ILE A 80 10.35 -10.74 -26.97
N LEU A 81 10.83 -10.83 -25.73
CA LEU A 81 10.73 -9.76 -24.74
C LEU A 81 11.45 -8.49 -25.18
N SER A 82 12.68 -8.61 -25.70
CA SER A 82 13.42 -7.47 -26.26
C SER A 82 12.74 -6.86 -27.48
N LEU A 83 12.19 -7.69 -28.38
CA LEU A 83 11.41 -7.21 -29.53
C LEU A 83 10.16 -6.46 -29.07
N TRP A 84 9.41 -7.04 -28.13
CA TRP A 84 8.19 -6.47 -27.59
C TRP A 84 8.44 -5.13 -26.90
N SER A 85 9.43 -5.06 -26.01
CA SER A 85 9.82 -3.82 -25.31
C SER A 85 10.25 -2.74 -26.29
N THR A 86 11.05 -3.10 -27.30
CA THR A 86 11.47 -2.17 -28.36
C THR A 86 10.28 -1.68 -29.19
N ALA A 87 9.33 -2.56 -29.51
CA ALA A 87 8.14 -2.20 -30.27
C ALA A 87 7.23 -1.26 -29.47
N LEU A 88 7.07 -1.47 -28.16
CA LEU A 88 6.29 -0.58 -27.29
C LEU A 88 6.93 0.80 -27.16
N LEU A 89 8.22 0.86 -26.83
CA LEU A 89 8.92 2.14 -26.59
C LEU A 89 8.97 3.02 -27.84
N ASN A 90 9.07 2.42 -29.03
CA ASN A 90 9.20 3.14 -30.29
C ASN A 90 7.86 3.34 -31.03
N LYS A 91 6.71 3.13 -30.37
CA LYS A 91 5.37 3.19 -31.01
C LYS A 91 5.31 2.35 -32.30
N GLY A 92 5.83 1.13 -32.21
CA GLY A 92 5.83 0.15 -33.29
C GLY A 92 4.42 -0.29 -33.70
N SER A 93 4.33 -1.06 -34.79
CA SER A 93 3.04 -1.55 -35.29
C SER A 93 2.28 -2.35 -34.21
N PRO A 94 0.97 -2.09 -33.98
CA PRO A 94 0.14 -2.84 -33.04
C PRO A 94 0.16 -4.35 -33.29
N PHE A 95 0.34 -4.78 -34.54
CA PHE A 95 0.49 -6.19 -34.90
C PHE A 95 1.73 -6.82 -34.23
N ILE A 96 2.87 -6.11 -34.19
CA ILE A 96 4.08 -6.63 -33.53
C ILE A 96 3.79 -6.79 -32.03
N VAL A 97 3.22 -5.76 -31.40
CA VAL A 97 2.97 -5.75 -29.94
C VAL A 97 2.00 -6.87 -29.54
N ASN A 98 0.87 -7.02 -30.25
CA ASN A 98 -0.16 -8.00 -29.91
C ASN A 98 0.32 -9.45 -30.11
N PHE A 99 1.00 -9.75 -31.22
CA PHE A 99 1.54 -11.09 -31.44
C PHE A 99 2.73 -11.39 -30.56
N ALA A 100 3.61 -10.42 -30.31
CA ALA A 100 4.70 -10.59 -29.37
C ALA A 100 4.17 -10.81 -27.94
N ASN A 101 3.08 -10.15 -27.52
CA ASN A 101 2.41 -10.43 -26.24
C ASN A 101 1.96 -11.90 -26.14
N LEU A 102 1.26 -12.41 -27.16
CA LEU A 102 0.79 -13.80 -27.19
C LEU A 102 1.95 -14.80 -27.06
N TYR A 103 2.98 -14.65 -27.89
CA TYR A 103 4.13 -15.55 -27.87
C TYR A 103 5.00 -15.37 -26.64
N LEU A 104 5.10 -14.16 -26.10
CA LEU A 104 5.81 -13.91 -24.84
C LEU A 104 5.15 -14.65 -23.70
N LYS A 105 3.82 -14.60 -23.58
CA LYS A 105 3.08 -15.36 -22.57
C LYS A 105 3.30 -16.86 -22.72
N MET A 106 3.12 -17.40 -23.93
CA MET A 106 3.35 -18.81 -24.22
C MET A 106 4.78 -19.25 -23.92
N ALA A 107 5.76 -18.43 -24.31
CA ALA A 107 7.17 -18.72 -24.09
C ALA A 107 7.52 -18.68 -22.60
N TYR A 108 6.99 -17.69 -21.88
CA TYR A 108 7.21 -17.53 -20.45
C TYR A 108 6.60 -18.68 -19.65
N ASP A 109 5.35 -19.08 -19.93
CA ASP A 109 4.70 -20.17 -19.20
C ASP A 109 5.46 -21.51 -19.36
N ARG A 110 6.08 -21.75 -20.52
CA ARG A 110 6.91 -22.93 -20.83
C ARG A 110 8.34 -22.87 -20.32
N ALA A 111 8.83 -21.70 -19.92
CA ALA A 111 10.19 -21.55 -19.44
C ALA A 111 10.40 -22.28 -18.11
N ASP A 112 11.63 -22.73 -17.88
CA ASP A 112 12.01 -23.37 -16.62
C ASP A 112 11.93 -22.37 -15.46
N PRO A 113 11.70 -22.83 -14.22
CA PRO A 113 11.62 -21.94 -13.05
C PRO A 113 12.86 -21.03 -12.87
N ALA A 114 14.05 -21.56 -13.17
CA ALA A 114 15.30 -20.79 -13.13
C ALA A 114 15.30 -19.65 -14.16
N ASP A 115 14.94 -19.96 -15.41
CA ASP A 115 14.86 -18.98 -16.51
C ASP A 115 13.81 -17.89 -16.21
N LYS A 116 12.65 -18.26 -15.66
CA LYS A 116 11.60 -17.32 -15.24
C LYS A 116 12.12 -16.29 -14.22
N SER A 117 12.93 -16.74 -13.27
CA SER A 117 13.52 -15.88 -12.24
C SER A 117 14.64 -14.98 -12.78
N ALA A 118 15.42 -15.47 -13.75
CA ALA A 118 16.50 -14.72 -14.40
C ALA A 118 15.96 -13.56 -15.28
N LEU A 119 14.71 -13.67 -15.73
CA LEU A 119 14.05 -12.65 -16.57
C LEU A 119 13.51 -11.45 -15.78
N LEU A 120 13.42 -11.53 -14.44
CA LEU A 120 12.85 -10.47 -13.60
C LEU A 120 13.43 -9.06 -13.88
N PRO A 121 14.76 -8.85 -14.00
CA PRO A 121 15.30 -7.52 -14.33
C PRO A 121 14.79 -6.97 -15.66
N GLN A 122 14.64 -7.82 -16.67
CA GLN A 122 14.16 -7.40 -17.99
C GLN A 122 12.67 -7.07 -17.99
N LEU A 123 11.87 -7.77 -17.17
CA LEU A 123 10.43 -7.55 -17.06
C LEU A 123 10.07 -6.23 -16.36
N VAL A 124 10.88 -5.80 -15.39
CA VAL A 124 10.63 -4.58 -14.60
C VAL A 124 11.19 -3.33 -15.29
N LYS A 125 12.18 -3.49 -16.17
CA LYS A 125 12.84 -2.37 -16.85
C LYS A 125 11.82 -1.50 -17.60
N ALA A 126 11.75 -0.22 -17.25
CA ALA A 126 10.86 0.79 -17.83
C ALA A 126 9.36 0.46 -17.72
N ILE A 127 8.96 -0.37 -16.75
CA ILE A 127 7.56 -0.77 -16.54
C ILE A 127 6.65 0.44 -16.26
N SER A 128 7.16 1.47 -15.59
CA SER A 128 6.46 2.73 -15.32
C SER A 128 6.01 3.45 -16.59
N ARG A 129 6.71 3.25 -17.71
CA ARG A 129 6.47 3.94 -18.99
C ARG A 129 5.46 3.22 -19.88
N HIS A 130 5.02 2.03 -19.50
CA HIS A 130 4.05 1.24 -20.27
C HIS A 130 2.61 1.60 -19.92
N THR A 131 1.68 1.30 -20.83
CA THR A 131 0.23 1.41 -20.54
C THR A 131 -0.18 0.47 -19.42
N ARG A 132 -1.29 0.76 -18.73
CA ARG A 132 -1.78 -0.06 -17.60
C ARG A 132 -1.99 -1.53 -17.95
N ASP A 133 -2.48 -1.83 -19.16
CA ASP A 133 -2.66 -3.22 -19.60
C ASP A 133 -1.32 -3.95 -19.76
N ASN A 134 -0.33 -3.28 -20.35
CA ASN A 134 1.01 -3.85 -20.50
C ASN A 134 1.73 -3.98 -19.15
N GLN A 135 1.53 -3.03 -18.22
CA GLN A 135 1.99 -3.15 -16.84
C GLN A 135 1.38 -4.38 -16.17
N THR A 136 0.05 -4.54 -16.23
CA THR A 136 -0.66 -5.70 -15.67
C THR A 136 -0.11 -7.02 -16.20
N PHE A 137 0.09 -7.10 -17.53
CA PHE A 137 0.66 -8.27 -18.19
C PHE A 137 2.08 -8.61 -17.69
N LEU A 138 2.97 -7.60 -17.63
CA LEU A 138 4.34 -7.76 -17.14
C LEU A 138 4.38 -8.14 -15.65
N LEU A 139 3.58 -7.47 -14.82
CA LEU A 139 3.49 -7.70 -13.38
C LEU A 139 2.98 -9.11 -13.06
N GLY A 140 2.08 -9.66 -13.87
CA GLY A 140 1.68 -11.06 -13.81
C GLY A 140 2.87 -12.02 -14.02
N MET A 141 3.74 -11.73 -14.99
CA MET A 141 4.97 -12.52 -15.21
C MET A 141 5.99 -12.29 -14.08
N VAL A 142 6.14 -11.08 -13.57
CA VAL A 142 6.98 -10.78 -12.39
C VAL A 142 6.54 -11.62 -11.20
N LEU A 143 5.24 -11.71 -10.94
CA LEU A 143 4.70 -12.52 -9.84
C LEU A 143 5.01 -14.02 -10.04
N GLN A 144 4.83 -14.55 -11.25
CA GLN A 144 5.20 -15.93 -11.58
C GLN A 144 6.71 -16.18 -11.43
N GLY A 145 7.55 -15.22 -11.81
CA GLY A 145 9.00 -15.29 -11.62
C GLY A 145 9.41 -15.27 -10.15
N ILE A 146 8.75 -14.44 -9.34
CA ILE A 146 8.89 -14.44 -7.87
C ILE A 146 8.51 -15.80 -7.30
N MET A 147 7.34 -16.34 -7.65
CA MET A 147 6.91 -17.68 -7.19
C MET A 147 7.88 -18.79 -7.59
N SER A 148 8.38 -18.76 -8.83
CA SER A 148 9.32 -19.77 -9.34
C SER A 148 10.62 -19.76 -8.55
N ARG A 149 11.05 -18.57 -8.11
CA ARG A 149 12.21 -18.40 -7.22
C ARG A 149 11.89 -18.91 -5.81
N THR A 150 10.71 -18.60 -5.27
CA THR A 150 10.35 -18.89 -3.87
C THR A 150 9.76 -20.28 -3.62
N ALA A 151 9.41 -21.04 -4.67
CA ALA A 151 8.84 -22.39 -4.55
C ALA A 151 9.75 -23.37 -3.77
N HIS A 152 11.07 -23.13 -3.75
CA HIS A 152 12.03 -23.92 -2.97
C HIS A 152 12.06 -23.55 -1.47
N TYR A 153 11.46 -22.43 -1.07
CA TYR A 153 11.54 -21.87 0.28
C TYR A 153 10.35 -22.23 1.18
N SER A 154 9.34 -22.93 0.64
CA SER A 154 8.07 -23.15 1.35
C SER A 154 8.12 -24.20 2.47
N LYS A 155 9.17 -25.04 2.52
CA LYS A 155 9.31 -26.12 3.52
C LYS A 155 10.39 -25.85 4.58
N SER A 156 11.40 -25.08 4.21
CA SER A 156 12.47 -24.63 5.09
C SER A 156 12.72 -23.19 4.67
N PHE A 157 12.48 -22.23 5.56
CA PHE A 157 12.72 -20.79 5.31
C PHE A 157 14.23 -20.47 5.17
N GLU A 158 15.03 -21.38 4.62
CA GLU A 158 16.46 -21.25 4.39
C GLU A 158 16.74 -20.81 2.95
N VAL A 159 17.65 -19.85 2.79
CA VAL A 159 18.10 -19.40 1.47
C VAL A 159 18.96 -20.51 0.82
N PRO A 160 18.66 -20.96 -0.41
CA PRO A 160 19.47 -21.96 -1.11
C PRO A 160 20.93 -21.55 -1.28
N ALA A 161 21.86 -22.50 -1.19
CA ALA A 161 23.30 -22.24 -1.22
C ALA A 161 23.79 -21.54 -2.50
N HIS A 162 23.18 -21.80 -3.66
CA HIS A 162 23.51 -21.11 -4.92
C HIS A 162 23.07 -19.64 -4.95
N LEU A 163 22.13 -19.24 -4.08
CA LEU A 163 21.73 -17.85 -3.85
C LEU A 163 22.47 -17.23 -2.66
N LYS A 164 23.25 -18.02 -1.90
CA LYS A 164 24.28 -17.58 -0.93
C LYS A 164 25.61 -17.30 -1.65
N GLY A 165 25.58 -16.74 -2.86
CA GLY A 165 26.78 -16.59 -3.72
C GLY A 165 27.95 -15.91 -3.02
N ASP A 166 29.17 -16.28 -3.41
CA ASP A 166 30.43 -15.88 -2.78
C ASP A 166 30.71 -14.37 -2.93
N TRP A 167 30.32 -13.60 -1.92
CA TRP A 167 30.27 -12.14 -1.83
C TRP A 167 31.64 -11.48 -1.97
N ALA A 168 32.73 -12.20 -1.66
CA ALA A 168 34.10 -11.71 -1.80
C ALA A 168 34.48 -11.44 -3.27
N SER A 169 33.76 -12.04 -4.23
CA SER A 169 34.04 -11.91 -5.67
C SER A 169 33.42 -10.69 -6.34
N GLY A 170 32.56 -9.92 -5.64
CA GLY A 170 32.02 -8.66 -6.17
C GLY A 170 31.19 -8.78 -7.45
N LYS A 171 30.59 -9.95 -7.76
CA LYS A 171 29.68 -10.12 -8.92
C LYS A 171 28.20 -10.28 -8.51
N PRO A 172 27.50 -9.20 -8.12
CA PRO A 172 26.06 -9.19 -7.88
C PRO A 172 25.32 -8.89 -9.19
N THR A 173 25.28 -9.83 -10.13
CA THR A 173 24.66 -9.60 -11.45
C THR A 173 23.22 -10.15 -11.59
N GLU A 174 22.74 -11.00 -10.68
CA GLU A 174 21.45 -11.72 -10.83
C GLU A 174 20.32 -11.25 -9.88
N ASP A 175 20.55 -10.23 -9.06
CA ASP A 175 19.52 -9.66 -8.19
C ASP A 175 18.92 -8.43 -8.86
N PHE A 176 17.67 -8.51 -9.35
CA PHE A 176 17.07 -7.38 -10.06
C PHE A 176 16.91 -6.17 -9.16
N LEU A 177 16.56 -6.36 -7.88
CA LEU A 177 16.44 -5.26 -6.92
C LEU A 177 17.80 -4.60 -6.65
N TYR A 178 18.91 -5.35 -6.78
CA TYR A 178 20.26 -4.80 -6.68
C TYR A 178 20.57 -3.70 -7.69
N GLN A 179 20.06 -3.80 -8.92
CA GLN A 179 20.21 -2.75 -9.92
C GLN A 179 19.48 -1.45 -9.52
N TYR A 180 18.42 -1.55 -8.71
CA TYR A 180 17.69 -0.40 -8.15
C TYR A 180 18.35 0.16 -6.88
N TYR A 181 19.21 -0.61 -6.21
CA TYR A 181 19.93 -0.17 -5.01
C TYR A 181 21.20 0.64 -5.31
N LYS A 182 21.81 0.47 -6.48
CA LYS A 182 22.93 1.31 -6.97
C LYS A 182 22.53 2.07 -8.23
N PRO A 183 21.54 2.98 -8.15
CA PRO A 183 21.24 3.80 -9.30
C PRO A 183 22.44 4.72 -9.58
N THR A 184 22.81 4.84 -10.84
CA THR A 184 23.61 6.00 -11.27
C THR A 184 22.73 7.24 -11.17
N GLU A 185 23.32 8.40 -10.88
CA GLU A 185 22.58 9.68 -10.82
C GLU A 185 21.70 9.91 -12.06
N ALA A 186 22.17 9.46 -13.23
CA ALA A 186 21.46 9.57 -14.50
C ALA A 186 20.14 8.78 -14.59
N ASN A 187 19.98 7.67 -13.85
CA ASN A 187 18.82 6.78 -13.99
C ASN A 187 18.01 6.61 -12.70
N ALA A 188 18.43 7.20 -11.57
CA ALA A 188 17.83 6.98 -10.25
C ALA A 188 16.31 7.18 -10.20
N ALA A 189 15.81 8.30 -10.74
CA ALA A 189 14.38 8.62 -10.72
C ALA A 189 13.54 7.59 -11.49
N SER A 190 13.99 7.20 -12.70
CA SER A 190 13.27 6.21 -13.51
C SER A 190 13.25 4.83 -12.87
N LEU A 191 14.32 4.47 -12.15
CA LEU A 191 14.36 3.21 -11.42
C LEU A 191 13.41 3.24 -10.21
N ASP A 192 13.34 4.35 -9.46
CA ASP A 192 12.40 4.49 -8.33
C ASP A 192 10.92 4.40 -8.78
N GLU A 193 10.58 4.94 -9.95
CA GLU A 193 9.23 4.81 -10.52
C GLU A 193 8.90 3.35 -10.88
N ASP A 194 9.81 2.67 -11.58
CA ASP A 194 9.63 1.27 -11.99
C ASP A 194 9.41 0.34 -10.78
N ILE A 195 10.25 0.48 -9.74
CA ILE A 195 10.14 -0.35 -8.54
C ILE A 195 8.91 0.01 -7.71
N THR A 196 8.51 1.29 -7.67
CA THR A 196 7.28 1.72 -7.01
C THR A 196 6.07 1.04 -7.63
N VAL A 197 5.99 0.94 -8.96
CA VAL A 197 4.91 0.21 -9.66
C VAL A 197 4.88 -1.26 -9.25
N VAL A 198 6.04 -1.92 -9.18
CA VAL A 198 6.12 -3.32 -8.74
C VAL A 198 5.67 -3.47 -7.29
N LEU A 199 6.20 -2.68 -6.36
CA LEU A 199 5.88 -2.80 -4.93
C LEU A 199 4.41 -2.46 -4.64
N GLN A 200 3.82 -1.51 -5.35
CA GLN A 200 2.38 -1.22 -5.27
C GLN A 200 1.54 -2.42 -5.74
N TYR A 201 1.92 -3.07 -6.83
CA TYR A 201 1.27 -4.30 -7.28
C TYR A 201 1.42 -5.44 -6.27
N LEU A 202 2.60 -5.65 -5.69
CA LEU A 202 2.80 -6.67 -4.65
C LEU A 202 1.95 -6.38 -3.41
N ARG A 203 1.83 -5.10 -3.00
CA ARG A 203 0.92 -4.66 -1.92
C ARG A 203 -0.53 -4.97 -2.27
N ALA A 204 -0.95 -4.74 -3.52
CA ALA A 204 -2.29 -5.06 -4.00
C ALA A 204 -2.58 -6.57 -3.92
N VAL A 205 -1.65 -7.43 -4.34
CA VAL A 205 -1.79 -8.90 -4.24
C VAL A 205 -1.93 -9.35 -2.78
N ILE A 206 -1.13 -8.78 -1.87
CA ILE A 206 -1.22 -9.08 -0.42
C ILE A 206 -2.57 -8.64 0.16
N SER A 207 -3.05 -7.46 -0.24
CA SER A 207 -4.27 -6.86 0.31
C SER A 207 -5.56 -7.42 -0.31
N TYR A 208 -5.46 -8.12 -1.43
CA TYR A 208 -6.62 -8.64 -2.16
C TYR A 208 -7.34 -9.76 -1.36
N PRO A 209 -8.66 -9.63 -1.14
CA PRO A 209 -9.49 -10.66 -0.52
C PRO A 209 -9.95 -11.71 -1.54
N ALA A 210 -9.88 -12.98 -1.15
CA ALA A 210 -10.28 -14.11 -2.00
C ALA A 210 -11.74 -13.99 -2.45
N GLY A 211 -12.01 -14.36 -3.70
CA GLY A 211 -13.36 -14.42 -4.27
C GLY A 211 -13.96 -13.07 -4.70
N THR A 212 -13.23 -11.95 -4.58
CA THR A 212 -13.79 -10.63 -4.91
C THR A 212 -13.62 -10.28 -6.39
N GLY A 213 -14.70 -10.20 -7.15
CA GLY A 213 -14.67 -9.90 -8.57
C GLY A 213 -14.62 -8.41 -8.92
N LEU A 214 -14.49 -8.10 -10.21
CA LEU A 214 -14.53 -6.72 -10.73
C LEU A 214 -15.87 -6.02 -10.52
N ALA A 215 -16.96 -6.79 -10.48
CA ALA A 215 -18.31 -6.27 -10.28
C ALA A 215 -18.64 -6.00 -8.80
N ASP A 216 -17.82 -6.50 -7.88
CA ASP A 216 -17.98 -6.27 -6.46
C ASP A 216 -17.52 -4.86 -6.07
N LYS A 217 -17.98 -4.37 -4.91
CA LYS A 217 -17.43 -3.14 -4.34
C LYS A 217 -15.92 -3.31 -4.13
N THR A 218 -15.13 -2.34 -4.58
CA THR A 218 -13.67 -2.36 -4.45
C THR A 218 -13.27 -2.63 -2.99
N PRO A 219 -12.40 -3.63 -2.73
CA PRO A 219 -11.93 -3.95 -1.39
C PRO A 219 -11.36 -2.74 -0.64
N ALA A 220 -11.48 -2.77 0.69
CA ALA A 220 -10.90 -1.78 1.58
C ALA A 220 -9.37 -1.64 1.35
N GLY A 221 -8.86 -0.42 1.17
CA GLY A 221 -7.44 -0.14 0.95
C GLY A 221 -6.99 -0.24 -0.51
N MET A 222 -7.86 -0.72 -1.40
CA MET A 222 -7.56 -0.92 -2.81
C MET A 222 -8.27 0.12 -3.69
N SER A 223 -7.69 0.35 -4.86
CA SER A 223 -8.32 1.08 -5.97
C SER A 223 -8.90 0.11 -7.00
N PRO A 224 -9.85 0.55 -7.84
CA PRO A 224 -10.34 -0.25 -8.97
C PRO A 224 -9.22 -0.77 -9.87
N VAL A 225 -8.17 0.03 -10.09
CA VAL A 225 -6.99 -0.39 -10.87
C VAL A 225 -6.24 -1.52 -10.18
N ASP A 226 -6.05 -1.48 -8.86
CA ASP A 226 -5.37 -2.56 -8.14
C ASP A 226 -6.09 -3.90 -8.33
N VAL A 227 -7.44 -3.89 -8.23
CA VAL A 227 -8.26 -5.09 -8.42
C VAL A 227 -8.10 -5.64 -9.84
N ARG A 228 -8.20 -4.77 -10.85
CA ARG A 228 -7.97 -5.15 -12.26
C ARG A 228 -6.59 -5.78 -12.46
N MET A 229 -5.56 -5.18 -11.89
CA MET A 229 -4.19 -5.66 -12.02
C MET A 229 -4.00 -7.04 -11.36
N VAL A 230 -4.51 -7.23 -10.14
CA VAL A 230 -4.39 -8.49 -9.41
C VAL A 230 -5.12 -9.62 -10.13
N LEU A 231 -6.30 -9.34 -10.68
CA LEU A 231 -7.09 -10.32 -11.42
C LEU A 231 -6.47 -10.70 -12.77
N ASN A 232 -5.80 -9.76 -13.44
CA ASN A 232 -5.11 -9.97 -14.71
C ASN A 232 -5.98 -10.73 -15.73
N GLY A 233 -7.22 -10.28 -15.90
CA GLY A 233 -8.20 -10.87 -16.84
C GLY A 233 -9.01 -12.06 -16.32
N LYS A 234 -8.82 -12.49 -15.06
CA LYS A 234 -9.71 -13.44 -14.37
C LYS A 234 -10.90 -12.74 -13.73
N ASP A 235 -11.99 -13.49 -13.52
CA ASP A 235 -13.17 -12.96 -12.82
C ASP A 235 -12.93 -12.80 -11.31
N SER A 236 -12.31 -13.80 -10.69
CA SER A 236 -11.91 -13.78 -9.28
C SER A 236 -10.70 -14.69 -9.05
N LEU A 237 -10.04 -14.55 -7.89
CA LEU A 237 -9.00 -15.47 -7.42
C LEU A 237 -9.45 -16.21 -6.17
N SER A 238 -9.23 -17.52 -6.14
CA SER A 238 -9.55 -18.36 -4.99
C SER A 238 -8.53 -18.21 -3.85
N SER A 239 -8.94 -18.59 -2.64
CA SER A 239 -8.05 -18.60 -1.46
C SER A 239 -6.83 -19.50 -1.68
N ALA A 240 -7.01 -20.63 -2.35
CA ALA A 240 -5.96 -21.60 -2.65
C ALA A 240 -4.93 -21.06 -3.66
N GLU A 241 -5.34 -20.21 -4.60
CA GLU A 241 -4.42 -19.52 -5.52
C GLU A 241 -3.66 -18.40 -4.82
N LEU A 242 -4.32 -17.65 -3.93
CA LEU A 242 -3.73 -16.48 -3.28
C LEU A 242 -2.70 -16.83 -2.21
N LEU A 243 -2.93 -17.87 -1.42
CA LEU A 243 -2.05 -18.27 -0.32
C LEU A 243 -0.58 -18.42 -0.76
N PRO A 244 -0.22 -19.24 -1.77
CA PRO A 244 1.16 -19.39 -2.20
C PRO A 244 1.73 -18.11 -2.83
N LEU A 245 0.90 -17.25 -3.44
CA LEU A 245 1.33 -15.95 -3.97
C LEU A 245 1.77 -15.03 -2.84
N LYS A 246 0.94 -14.87 -1.81
CA LYS A 246 1.22 -14.00 -0.66
C LYS A 246 2.47 -14.44 0.10
N LEU A 247 2.61 -15.73 0.38
CA LEU A 247 3.80 -16.28 1.03
C LEU A 247 5.07 -16.09 0.19
N SER A 248 4.97 -16.26 -1.14
CA SER A 248 6.08 -16.04 -2.07
C SER A 248 6.55 -14.58 -2.05
N ILE A 249 5.63 -13.61 -2.05
CA ILE A 249 5.97 -12.19 -1.95
C ILE A 249 6.70 -11.88 -0.64
N ILE A 250 6.18 -12.35 0.49
CA ILE A 250 6.79 -12.10 1.81
C ILE A 250 8.18 -12.73 1.88
N SER A 251 8.32 -14.00 1.45
CA SER A 251 9.59 -14.72 1.42
C SER A 251 10.62 -14.01 0.53
N PHE A 252 10.18 -13.58 -0.66
CA PHE A 252 11.00 -12.84 -1.60
C PHE A 252 11.54 -11.55 -0.96
N LEU A 253 10.67 -10.67 -0.47
CA LEU A 253 11.07 -9.39 0.15
C LEU A 253 11.92 -9.59 1.41
N ARG A 254 11.56 -10.56 2.25
CA ARG A 254 12.36 -10.95 3.42
C ARG A 254 13.78 -11.35 3.03
N SER A 255 13.93 -12.18 1.99
CA SER A 255 15.24 -12.62 1.53
C SER A 255 16.10 -11.45 1.03
N HIS A 256 15.49 -10.42 0.45
CA HIS A 256 16.20 -9.22 0.04
C HIS A 256 16.62 -8.37 1.24
N LEU A 257 15.74 -8.10 2.21
CA LEU A 257 16.10 -7.36 3.42
C LEU A 257 17.17 -8.10 4.27
N GLN A 258 17.07 -9.43 4.42
CA GLN A 258 18.05 -10.23 5.15
C GLN A 258 19.48 -10.04 4.59
N ARG A 259 19.64 -10.07 3.26
CA ARG A 259 20.94 -9.87 2.58
C ARG A 259 21.60 -8.54 2.96
N HIS A 260 20.82 -7.50 3.20
CA HIS A 260 21.32 -6.18 3.56
C HIS A 260 21.72 -6.09 5.04
N ILE A 261 21.05 -6.80 5.95
CA ILE A 261 21.48 -6.89 7.36
C ILE A 261 22.86 -7.55 7.47
N GLU A 262 23.09 -8.60 6.70
CA GLU A 262 24.34 -9.37 6.71
C GLU A 262 25.52 -8.61 6.08
N ALA A 263 25.27 -7.76 5.09
CA ALA A 263 26.29 -7.02 4.34
C ALA A 263 26.96 -5.84 5.08
N LYS A 264 26.85 -5.76 6.42
CA LYS A 264 27.45 -4.77 7.37
C LYS A 264 27.93 -3.43 6.76
N GLN A 265 27.22 -2.35 7.11
CA GLN A 265 27.56 -0.92 6.93
C GLN A 265 27.57 -0.34 5.50
N GLN A 266 27.89 -1.07 4.42
CA GLN A 266 27.96 -0.46 3.07
C GLN A 266 26.60 -0.34 2.32
N GLY A 267 25.47 -0.70 2.97
CA GLY A 267 24.13 -0.65 2.36
C GLY A 267 23.00 -0.26 3.32
N ALA A 268 23.31 0.44 4.42
CA ALA A 268 22.32 0.79 5.45
C ALA A 268 21.18 1.67 4.89
N ASP A 269 21.51 2.66 4.05
CA ASP A 269 20.52 3.57 3.45
C ASP A 269 19.60 2.84 2.46
N GLN A 270 20.12 1.84 1.74
CA GLN A 270 19.35 1.02 0.79
C GLN A 270 18.37 0.11 1.51
N HIS A 271 18.80 -0.48 2.64
CA HIS A 271 17.91 -1.25 3.50
C HIS A 271 16.77 -0.37 4.01
N LYS A 272 17.10 0.83 4.51
CA LYS A 272 16.12 1.80 5.01
C LYS A 272 15.12 2.22 3.92
N TRP A 273 15.60 2.50 2.70
CA TRP A 273 14.75 2.81 1.57
C TRP A 273 13.77 1.66 1.24
N LEU A 274 14.25 0.43 1.10
CA LEU A 274 13.36 -0.70 0.78
C LEU A 274 12.36 -0.94 1.91
N ALA A 275 12.83 -0.95 3.16
CA ALA A 275 12.01 -1.15 4.35
C ALA A 275 10.87 -0.12 4.42
N ASN A 276 11.16 1.16 4.14
CA ASN A 276 10.14 2.21 4.05
C ASN A 276 9.12 1.92 2.93
N LYS A 277 9.58 1.59 1.71
CA LYS A 277 8.69 1.31 0.57
C LYS A 277 7.79 0.08 0.77
N VAL A 278 8.23 -0.91 1.56
CA VAL A 278 7.46 -2.13 1.85
C VAL A 278 6.69 -2.09 3.18
N LEU A 279 6.76 -0.99 3.95
CA LEU A 279 6.09 -0.86 5.25
C LEU A 279 4.60 -1.17 5.19
N CYS A 280 3.89 -0.59 4.22
CA CYS A 280 2.45 -0.81 4.06
C CYS A 280 2.11 -2.27 3.73
N LEU A 281 2.93 -2.91 2.89
CA LEU A 281 2.79 -4.32 2.53
C LEU A 281 3.03 -5.21 3.75
N ALA A 282 4.08 -4.92 4.53
CA ALA A 282 4.40 -5.65 5.75
C ALA A 282 3.24 -5.57 6.75
N ILE A 283 2.68 -4.39 6.99
CA ILE A 283 1.51 -4.23 7.87
C ILE A 283 0.32 -5.03 7.33
N ALA A 284 -0.01 -4.91 6.04
CA ALA A 284 -1.11 -5.64 5.42
C ALA A 284 -0.96 -7.17 5.55
N SER A 285 0.25 -7.70 5.36
CA SER A 285 0.52 -9.14 5.48
C SER A 285 0.22 -9.71 6.88
N THR A 286 0.33 -8.87 7.91
CA THR A 286 0.07 -9.27 9.30
C THR A 286 -1.41 -9.27 9.68
N CYS A 287 -2.29 -8.89 8.74
CA CYS A 287 -3.74 -8.80 8.90
C CYS A 287 -4.48 -9.70 7.89
N ASP A 288 -3.80 -10.70 7.33
CA ASP A 288 -4.38 -11.64 6.37
C ASP A 288 -5.34 -12.64 7.05
N PRO A 289 -6.38 -13.14 6.35
CA PRO A 289 -7.21 -14.23 6.86
C PRO A 289 -6.45 -15.55 7.12
N HIS A 290 -5.34 -15.82 6.43
CA HIS A 290 -4.56 -17.05 6.61
C HIS A 290 -3.51 -16.88 7.70
N HIS A 291 -3.54 -17.77 8.70
CA HIS A 291 -2.58 -17.77 9.81
C HIS A 291 -1.12 -17.89 9.36
N GLU A 292 -0.85 -18.61 8.28
CA GLU A 292 0.50 -18.77 7.70
C GLU A 292 1.06 -17.44 7.19
N VAL A 293 0.22 -16.68 6.48
CA VAL A 293 0.57 -15.34 5.96
C VAL A 293 0.75 -14.37 7.12
N VAL A 294 -0.12 -14.42 8.14
CA VAL A 294 0.02 -13.60 9.36
C VAL A 294 1.33 -13.90 10.07
N THR A 295 1.70 -15.17 10.25
CA THR A 295 2.94 -15.58 10.93
C THR A 295 4.18 -15.12 10.17
N ALA A 296 4.19 -15.33 8.85
CA ALA A 296 5.27 -14.89 7.98
C ALA A 296 5.36 -13.35 7.95
N GLY A 297 4.22 -12.67 7.89
CA GLY A 297 4.10 -11.22 7.91
C GLY A 297 4.55 -10.59 9.22
N ASP A 298 4.17 -11.16 10.36
CA ASP A 298 4.59 -10.69 11.68
C ASP A 298 6.10 -10.80 11.85
N THR A 299 6.69 -11.91 11.38
CA THR A 299 8.14 -12.10 11.34
C THR A 299 8.79 -11.07 10.43
N PHE A 300 8.26 -10.88 9.22
CA PHE A 300 8.75 -9.91 8.24
C PHE A 300 8.71 -8.48 8.79
N LEU A 301 7.58 -8.05 9.35
CA LEU A 301 7.42 -6.72 9.92
C LEU A 301 8.38 -6.50 11.11
N LYS A 302 8.36 -7.38 12.11
CA LYS A 302 9.09 -7.17 13.37
C LYS A 302 10.60 -7.32 13.24
N GLN A 303 11.08 -8.27 12.42
CA GLN A 303 12.52 -8.58 12.35
C GLN A 303 13.23 -7.81 11.23
N TYR A 304 12.53 -7.43 10.15
CA TYR A 304 13.18 -6.89 8.95
C TYR A 304 12.78 -5.45 8.64
N VAL A 305 11.53 -5.08 8.89
CA VAL A 305 11.01 -3.76 8.49
C VAL A 305 11.11 -2.77 9.64
N THR A 306 10.41 -3.03 10.75
CA THR A 306 10.34 -2.12 11.91
C THR A 306 11.71 -1.73 12.49
N PRO A 307 12.73 -2.61 12.57
CA PRO A 307 14.03 -2.21 13.12
C PRO A 307 14.81 -1.22 12.24
N VAL A 308 14.43 -1.06 10.97
CA VAL A 308 15.17 -0.26 9.99
C VAL A 308 14.36 0.92 9.47
N VAL A 309 13.03 0.83 9.45
CA VAL A 309 12.15 1.95 9.14
C VAL A 309 12.38 3.07 10.16
N ASP A 310 12.56 4.27 9.63
CA ASP A 310 12.67 5.46 10.43
C ASP A 310 11.27 6.03 10.70
N PHE A 311 10.78 5.81 11.92
CA PHE A 311 9.50 6.32 12.38
C PHE A 311 9.53 7.81 12.76
N ASP A 312 10.70 8.45 12.65
CA ASP A 312 10.89 9.89 12.76
C ASP A 312 10.95 10.56 11.38
N SER A 313 10.75 9.82 10.29
CA SER A 313 10.60 10.39 8.94
C SER A 313 9.14 10.71 8.62
N GLN A 314 8.90 11.92 8.11
CA GLN A 314 7.58 12.34 7.61
C GLN A 314 7.06 11.41 6.50
N GLU A 315 7.94 10.92 5.62
CA GLU A 315 7.57 10.01 4.53
C GLU A 315 6.94 8.71 5.06
N SER A 316 7.58 8.08 6.05
CA SER A 316 7.09 6.86 6.69
C SER A 316 5.73 7.10 7.37
N MET A 317 5.55 8.25 8.02
CA MET A 317 4.30 8.59 8.68
C MET A 317 3.17 8.80 7.67
N LEU A 318 3.44 9.49 6.56
CA LEU A 318 2.45 9.71 5.50
C LEU A 318 1.97 8.39 4.89
N LEU A 319 2.84 7.37 4.77
CA LEU A 319 2.43 6.03 4.35
C LEU A 319 1.45 5.36 5.35
N LEU A 320 1.67 5.54 6.66
CA LEU A 320 0.76 5.04 7.69
C LEU A 320 -0.57 5.80 7.69
N TYR A 321 -0.54 7.11 7.45
CA TYR A 321 -1.74 7.92 7.27
C TYR A 321 -2.55 7.48 6.05
N GLU A 322 -1.90 7.20 4.92
CA GLU A 322 -2.55 6.69 3.70
C GLU A 322 -3.29 5.37 3.96
N LEU A 323 -2.72 4.45 4.77
CA LEU A 323 -3.43 3.22 5.12
C LEU A 323 -4.76 3.48 5.83
N ILE A 324 -4.81 4.50 6.68
CA ILE A 324 -5.99 4.82 7.48
C ILE A 324 -6.99 5.63 6.67
N LEU A 325 -6.53 6.65 5.95
CA LEU A 325 -7.39 7.61 5.25
C LEU A 325 -7.78 7.17 3.83
N GLY A 326 -7.00 6.28 3.21
CA GLY A 326 -7.02 6.07 1.77
C GLY A 326 -6.39 7.25 1.00
N ASN A 327 -6.62 7.29 -0.31
CA ASN A 327 -6.17 8.41 -1.14
C ASN A 327 -7.29 9.44 -1.21
N LYS A 328 -6.99 10.72 -0.92
CA LYS A 328 -7.94 11.83 -0.75
C LYS A 328 -9.19 11.70 -1.64
N PRO A 329 -10.40 11.50 -1.08
CA PRO A 329 -11.62 11.53 -1.87
C PRO A 329 -11.84 12.95 -2.43
N SER A 330 -12.11 13.03 -3.73
CA SER A 330 -12.47 14.29 -4.42
C SER A 330 -13.85 14.82 -4.03
N SER A 331 -14.54 14.18 -3.08
CA SER A 331 -15.86 14.56 -2.61
C SER A 331 -16.02 14.17 -1.13
N MET A 332 -15.40 14.95 -0.25
CA MET A 332 -15.97 15.25 1.06
C MET A 332 -16.14 16.76 1.09
N GLY A 333 -17.20 17.23 0.42
CA GLY A 333 -17.75 18.53 0.73
C GLY A 333 -18.09 18.55 2.22
N GLU A 334 -17.72 19.65 2.88
CA GLU A 334 -17.98 19.92 4.30
C GLU A 334 -17.07 19.19 5.30
N LEU A 335 -15.77 19.47 5.24
CA LEU A 335 -15.17 20.14 6.40
C LEU A 335 -14.58 21.46 5.96
N ARG A 336 -15.15 22.52 6.53
CA ARG A 336 -14.53 23.84 6.58
C ARG A 336 -13.13 23.68 7.20
N PHE A 337 -12.23 24.58 6.88
CA PHE A 337 -10.91 24.75 7.52
C PHE A 337 -9.75 23.92 6.93
N ALA A 338 -9.46 24.18 5.65
CA ALA A 338 -8.05 24.36 5.26
C ALA A 338 -7.70 25.84 5.53
N PRO A 339 -6.62 26.17 6.25
CA PRO A 339 -6.07 27.51 6.29
C PRO A 339 -5.80 28.01 4.87
N ALA A 340 -6.06 29.30 4.62
CA ALA A 340 -6.02 29.94 3.31
C ALA A 340 -4.66 29.83 2.57
N ASP A 341 -3.60 29.38 3.24
CA ASP A 341 -2.25 29.25 2.66
C ASP A 341 -1.92 27.84 2.14
N ILE A 342 -2.79 26.83 2.36
CA ILE A 342 -2.58 25.44 1.89
C ILE A 342 -3.24 25.19 0.50
N SER A 343 -3.99 26.17 -0.02
CA SER A 343 -4.68 26.09 -1.33
C SER A 343 -3.75 26.09 -2.55
N ALA A 344 -2.43 26.27 -2.37
CA ALA A 344 -1.48 26.42 -3.47
C ALA A 344 -0.84 25.11 -3.99
N ARG A 345 -1.02 23.96 -3.31
CA ARG A 345 -0.63 22.65 -3.87
C ARG A 345 -1.84 22.03 -4.56
N GLU A 346 -2.00 22.42 -5.82
CA GLU A 346 -2.98 21.98 -6.81
C GLU A 346 -3.48 20.55 -6.59
N GLN A 347 -4.71 20.44 -6.07
CA GLN A 347 -5.46 19.21 -5.96
C GLN A 347 -6.13 18.95 -7.31
N GLN A 348 -5.41 18.33 -8.25
CA GLN A 348 -6.15 17.57 -9.25
C GLN A 348 -6.84 16.40 -8.52
N PRO A 349 -8.17 16.24 -8.67
CA PRO A 349 -8.85 15.12 -8.06
C PRO A 349 -8.22 13.82 -8.56
N VAL A 350 -7.80 12.95 -7.64
CA VAL A 350 -7.26 11.64 -8.00
C VAL A 350 -8.29 10.95 -8.89
N PRO A 351 -7.92 10.48 -10.10
CA PRO A 351 -8.86 9.80 -10.99
C PRO A 351 -9.60 8.69 -10.26
N ILE A 352 -10.91 8.55 -10.49
CA ILE A 352 -11.78 7.60 -9.77
C ILE A 352 -11.19 6.19 -9.76
N GLU A 353 -10.57 5.77 -10.87
CA GLU A 353 -9.95 4.45 -11.00
C GLU A 353 -8.72 4.23 -10.09
N LEU A 354 -8.08 5.31 -9.63
CA LEU A 354 -6.90 5.31 -8.74
C LEU A 354 -7.24 5.68 -7.29
N GLN A 355 -8.49 6.05 -7.01
CA GLN A 355 -8.93 6.35 -5.65
C GLN A 355 -8.91 5.08 -4.81
N ARG A 356 -8.26 5.16 -3.65
CA ARG A 356 -8.21 4.09 -2.66
C ARG A 356 -9.16 4.42 -1.53
N SER A 357 -10.02 3.48 -1.20
CA SER A 357 -10.74 3.53 0.06
C SER A 357 -9.77 3.30 1.23
N PRO A 358 -10.10 3.73 2.44
CA PRO A 358 -9.44 3.32 3.67
C PRO A 358 -9.23 1.81 3.78
N SER A 359 -8.12 1.38 4.39
CA SER A 359 -7.80 -0.05 4.57
C SER A 359 -8.76 -0.76 5.53
N SER A 360 -8.66 -2.09 5.62
CA SER A 360 -9.43 -2.85 6.60
C SER A 360 -9.14 -2.39 8.03
N GLU A 361 -10.12 -2.53 8.93
CA GLU A 361 -9.97 -2.10 10.32
C GLU A 361 -8.75 -2.70 11.02
N ALA A 362 -8.41 -3.96 10.74
CA ALA A 362 -7.23 -4.62 11.29
C ALA A 362 -5.92 -3.90 10.88
N ILE A 363 -5.83 -3.47 9.63
CA ILE A 363 -4.69 -2.71 9.11
C ILE A 363 -4.67 -1.31 9.73
N GLN A 364 -5.82 -0.64 9.83
CA GLN A 364 -5.92 0.68 10.46
C GLN A 364 -5.45 0.65 11.93
N LEU A 365 -5.84 -0.36 12.71
CA LEU A 365 -5.41 -0.54 14.10
C LEU A 365 -3.88 -0.69 14.22
N LYS A 366 -3.25 -1.46 13.31
CA LYS A 366 -1.79 -1.60 13.32
C LYS A 366 -1.08 -0.31 12.90
N ALA A 367 -1.59 0.40 11.90
CA ALA A 367 -1.06 1.69 11.50
C ALA A 367 -1.17 2.73 12.63
N LEU A 368 -2.32 2.82 13.30
CA LEU A 368 -2.54 3.69 14.46
C LEU A 368 -1.59 3.38 15.62
N ALA A 369 -1.35 2.10 15.91
CA ALA A 369 -0.43 1.69 16.96
C ALA A 369 1.03 2.10 16.68
N LEU A 370 1.42 2.21 15.40
CA LEU A 370 2.73 2.72 15.00
C LEU A 370 2.79 4.25 15.03
N LEU A 371 1.74 4.93 14.55
CA LEU A 371 1.61 6.40 14.62
C LEU A 371 1.63 6.90 16.06
N SER A 372 0.99 6.17 16.98
CA SER A 372 0.90 6.51 18.42
C SER A 372 2.23 6.37 19.18
N LYS A 373 3.34 6.17 18.48
CA LYS A 373 4.71 6.13 19.02
C LYS A 373 5.62 7.19 18.42
N SER A 374 5.17 7.88 17.36
CA SER A 374 5.98 8.86 16.65
C SER A 374 5.61 10.28 17.07
N VAL A 375 6.62 11.09 17.38
CA VAL A 375 6.48 12.53 17.63
C VAL A 375 6.35 13.31 16.32
N VAL A 376 6.90 12.78 15.23
CA VAL A 376 6.83 13.38 13.89
C VAL A 376 5.44 13.23 13.29
N ALA A 377 4.78 12.09 13.54
CA ALA A 377 3.37 11.89 13.18
C ALA A 377 2.46 13.02 13.71
N ILE A 378 2.66 13.42 14.97
CA ILE A 378 1.78 14.39 15.62
C ILE A 378 2.16 15.85 15.36
N ASN A 379 3.44 16.14 15.09
CA ASN A 379 3.91 17.53 14.96
C ASN A 379 4.13 17.97 13.51
N GLU A 380 4.54 17.08 12.62
CA GLU A 380 5.00 17.43 11.26
C GLU A 380 4.05 16.94 10.15
N CYS A 381 3.04 16.12 10.47
CA CYS A 381 2.09 15.55 9.49
C CYS A 381 0.68 16.16 9.61
N TRP A 382 0.59 17.48 9.47
CA TRP A 382 -0.68 18.20 9.46
C TRP A 382 -1.13 18.48 8.01
N PRO A 383 -2.44 18.32 7.70
CA PRO A 383 -3.57 18.00 8.59
C PRO A 383 -3.92 16.49 8.71
N GLU A 384 -3.08 15.58 8.23
CA GLU A 384 -3.37 14.13 8.16
C GLU A 384 -3.71 13.51 9.52
N ASN A 385 -3.01 13.94 10.58
CA ASN A 385 -3.25 13.51 11.95
C ASN A 385 -4.66 13.81 12.47
N VAL A 386 -5.23 15.00 12.18
CA VAL A 386 -6.62 15.34 12.52
C VAL A 386 -7.58 14.48 11.75
N PHE A 387 -7.35 14.30 10.46
CA PHE A 387 -8.23 13.50 9.62
C PHE A 387 -8.30 12.06 10.09
N VAL A 388 -7.21 11.51 10.64
CA VAL A 388 -7.24 10.17 11.24
C VAL A 388 -8.12 10.13 12.49
N VAL A 389 -7.97 11.10 13.39
CA VAL A 389 -8.82 11.23 14.58
C VAL A 389 -10.28 11.33 14.14
N GLN A 390 -10.58 12.29 13.27
CA GLN A 390 -11.93 12.49 12.76
C GLN A 390 -12.49 11.24 12.09
N ARG A 391 -11.70 10.54 11.27
CA ARG A 391 -12.12 9.32 10.60
C ARG A 391 -12.48 8.21 11.58
N CYS A 392 -11.71 8.03 12.64
CA CYS A 392 -12.01 7.03 13.67
C CYS A 392 -13.40 7.25 14.26
N PHE A 393 -13.85 8.51 14.30
CA PHE A 393 -15.04 8.95 15.01
C PHE A 393 -16.26 9.30 14.14
N SER A 394 -16.06 9.68 12.88
CA SER A 394 -17.13 10.19 12.02
C SER A 394 -17.93 9.08 11.33
N ASP A 395 -17.36 7.90 11.18
CA ASP A 395 -18.01 6.76 10.52
C ASP A 395 -18.71 5.87 11.57
N PRO A 396 -20.06 5.83 11.59
CA PRO A 396 -20.81 5.03 12.55
C PRO A 396 -20.60 3.52 12.39
N SER A 397 -20.06 3.07 11.25
CA SER A 397 -19.75 1.66 11.00
C SER A 397 -18.44 1.20 11.65
N ASN A 398 -17.62 2.13 12.14
CA ASN A 398 -16.37 1.79 12.82
C ASN A 398 -16.63 0.99 14.10
N LYS A 399 -15.88 -0.10 14.30
CA LYS A 399 -16.01 -0.88 15.53
C LYS A 399 -15.34 -0.16 16.71
N ARG A 400 -15.75 -0.54 17.92
CA ARG A 400 -15.28 0.03 19.19
C ARG A 400 -13.76 0.03 19.38
N LYS A 401 -13.07 -0.96 18.82
CA LYS A 401 -11.59 -1.03 18.90
C LYS A 401 -10.92 0.11 18.15
N LEU A 402 -11.42 0.46 16.97
CA LEU A 402 -10.90 1.58 16.19
C LEU A 402 -11.16 2.92 16.90
N LEU A 403 -12.34 3.09 17.49
CA LEU A 403 -12.66 4.25 18.32
C LEU A 403 -11.69 4.40 19.50
N SER A 404 -11.46 3.31 20.25
CA SER A 404 -10.53 3.29 21.37
C SER A 404 -9.09 3.61 20.94
N SER A 405 -8.63 3.05 19.83
CA SER A 405 -7.30 3.32 19.28
C SER A 405 -7.16 4.76 18.76
N GLY A 406 -8.19 5.32 18.12
CA GLY A 406 -8.21 6.71 17.69
C GLY A 406 -8.17 7.69 18.88
N LEU A 407 -8.86 7.35 19.98
CA LEU A 407 -8.81 8.13 21.21
C LEU A 407 -7.44 8.07 21.89
N GLN A 408 -6.79 6.90 21.89
CA GLN A 408 -5.41 6.76 22.37
C GLN A 408 -4.45 7.62 21.54
N PHE A 409 -4.60 7.62 20.21
CA PHE A 409 -3.79 8.46 19.33
C PHE A 409 -4.04 9.95 19.58
N LEU A 410 -5.30 10.36 19.78
CA LEU A 410 -5.63 11.74 20.14
C LEU A 410 -5.02 12.15 21.49
N MET A 411 -5.13 11.31 22.53
CA MET A 411 -4.49 11.59 23.81
C MET A 411 -2.97 11.69 23.67
N TRP A 412 -2.37 10.84 22.84
CA TRP A 412 -0.95 10.93 22.51
C TRP A 412 -0.59 12.26 21.83
N MET A 413 -1.40 12.71 20.86
CA MET A 413 -1.25 14.02 20.21
C MET A 413 -1.35 15.17 21.21
N LEU A 414 -2.31 15.14 22.13
CA LEU A 414 -2.48 16.22 23.09
C LEU A 414 -1.34 16.27 24.12
N ASN A 415 -0.89 15.10 24.60
CA ASN A 415 0.14 15.02 25.63
C ASN A 415 1.56 15.30 25.12
N ASN A 416 1.85 14.97 23.86
CA ASN A 416 3.21 15.05 23.31
C ASN A 416 3.33 16.03 22.14
N GLY A 417 2.22 16.53 21.62
CA GLY A 417 2.19 17.48 20.52
C GLY A 417 2.55 18.89 21.00
N LYS A 418 3.22 19.64 20.12
CA LYS A 418 3.47 21.07 20.32
C LYS A 418 2.12 21.80 20.23
N PRO A 419 1.72 22.60 21.23
CA PRO A 419 0.43 23.30 21.21
C PRO A 419 0.24 24.18 19.96
N GLU A 420 1.31 24.74 19.42
CA GLU A 420 1.26 25.56 18.21
C GLU A 420 0.76 24.79 16.98
N SER A 421 1.05 23.49 16.91
CA SER A 421 0.67 22.64 15.77
C SER A 421 -0.83 22.33 15.74
N TYR A 422 -1.47 22.11 16.90
CA TYR A 422 -2.89 21.74 16.97
C TYR A 422 -3.85 22.87 17.36
N LYS A 423 -3.35 24.00 17.89
CA LYS A 423 -4.17 25.18 18.24
C LYS A 423 -5.14 25.63 17.13
N PRO A 424 -4.75 25.71 15.84
CA PRO A 424 -5.65 26.14 14.78
C PRO A 424 -6.88 25.25 14.60
N TYR A 425 -6.78 23.98 15.02
CA TYR A 425 -7.80 22.94 14.83
C TYR A 425 -8.52 22.57 16.14
N ALA A 426 -8.16 23.23 17.25
CA ALA A 426 -8.60 22.86 18.59
C ALA A 426 -10.13 23.01 18.77
N ALA A 427 -10.74 24.00 18.10
CA ALA A 427 -12.19 24.21 18.16
C ALA A 427 -12.97 23.06 17.50
N ASP A 428 -12.53 22.63 16.31
CA ASP A 428 -13.15 21.52 15.57
C ASP A 428 -12.97 20.19 16.30
N MET A 429 -11.76 19.95 16.84
CA MET A 429 -11.49 18.78 17.67
C MET A 429 -12.42 18.75 18.89
N LEU A 430 -12.63 19.89 19.56
CA LEU A 430 -13.54 19.98 20.70
C LEU A 430 -14.98 19.68 20.29
N GLU A 431 -15.45 20.19 19.15
CA GLU A 431 -16.79 19.89 18.65
C GLU A 431 -16.98 18.40 18.37
N ILE A 432 -16.01 17.78 17.69
CA ILE A 432 -16.01 16.33 17.40
C ILE A 432 -16.06 15.54 18.71
N LEU A 433 -15.20 15.86 19.68
CA LEU A 433 -15.16 15.16 20.97
C LEU A 433 -16.45 15.31 21.78
N CYS A 434 -17.02 16.53 21.83
CA CYS A 434 -18.28 16.78 22.51
C CYS A 434 -19.42 15.99 21.87
N ARG A 435 -19.47 15.93 20.53
CA ARG A 435 -20.47 15.15 19.78
C ARG A 435 -20.36 13.65 20.07
N LEU A 436 -19.14 13.11 20.07
CA LEU A 436 -18.89 11.70 20.39
C LEU A 436 -19.23 11.34 21.83
N ARG A 437 -18.89 12.24 22.76
CA ARG A 437 -19.29 12.09 24.15
C ARG A 437 -20.80 12.03 24.24
N ALA A 438 -21.55 12.91 23.59
CA ALA A 438 -23.01 12.88 23.61
C ALA A 438 -23.61 11.58 23.03
N GLN A 439 -22.96 10.98 22.03
CA GLN A 439 -23.40 9.71 21.42
C GLN A 439 -23.04 8.47 22.26
N SER A 440 -22.03 8.57 23.15
CA SER A 440 -21.62 7.45 24.00
C SER A 440 -22.58 7.22 25.17
N SER A 441 -23.22 6.05 25.23
CA SER A 441 -24.15 5.70 26.34
C SER A 441 -23.40 5.21 27.58
N SER A 442 -23.85 5.65 28.76
CA SER A 442 -23.36 5.22 30.08
C SER A 442 -23.73 3.78 30.44
N ALA A 443 -24.83 3.27 29.89
CA ALA A 443 -25.36 1.92 30.14
C ALA A 443 -24.74 0.84 29.22
N ALA A 444 -23.77 1.22 28.39
CA ALA A 444 -23.11 0.31 27.46
C ALA A 444 -22.03 -0.55 28.17
N SER A 445 -21.40 -1.47 27.42
CA SER A 445 -20.36 -2.37 27.95
C SER A 445 -19.24 -1.63 28.69
N HIS A 446 -18.48 -2.33 29.55
CA HIS A 446 -17.32 -1.78 30.26
C HIS A 446 -16.32 -1.05 29.34
N GLU A 447 -16.15 -1.53 28.11
CA GLU A 447 -15.30 -0.90 27.10
C GLU A 447 -15.88 0.45 26.62
N ALA A 448 -17.20 0.55 26.44
CA ALA A 448 -17.85 1.79 26.05
C ALA A 448 -17.80 2.83 27.18
N GLN A 449 -17.92 2.37 28.42
CA GLN A 449 -17.70 3.18 29.62
C GLN A 449 -16.26 3.73 29.69
N SER A 450 -15.26 2.90 29.37
CA SER A 450 -13.85 3.32 29.30
C SER A 450 -13.59 4.35 28.19
N VAL A 451 -14.17 4.17 27.00
CA VAL A 451 -14.08 5.15 25.91
C VAL A 451 -14.74 6.47 26.32
N ARG A 452 -15.91 6.42 26.95
CA ARG A 452 -16.62 7.60 27.46
C ARG A 452 -15.81 8.35 28.52
N GLY A 453 -15.24 7.64 29.49
CA GLY A 453 -14.34 8.25 30.48
C GLY A 453 -13.13 8.92 29.84
N SER A 454 -12.50 8.26 28.87
CA SER A 454 -11.38 8.81 28.11
C SER A 454 -11.75 10.06 27.30
N LEU A 455 -13.00 10.17 26.80
CA LEU A 455 -13.49 11.38 26.14
C LEU A 455 -13.61 12.56 27.10
N TYR A 456 -14.07 12.34 28.34
CA TYR A 456 -14.10 13.40 29.36
C TYR A 456 -12.69 13.94 29.68
N VAL A 457 -11.70 13.05 29.80
CA VAL A 457 -10.32 13.45 30.04
C VAL A 457 -9.76 14.22 28.85
N ALA A 458 -9.98 13.72 27.63
CA ALA A 458 -9.49 14.34 26.39
C ALA A 458 -10.03 15.77 26.19
N ILE A 459 -11.34 15.97 26.38
CA ILE A 459 -11.98 17.30 26.26
C ILE A 459 -11.38 18.27 27.28
N GLY A 460 -11.30 17.85 28.56
CA GLY A 460 -10.74 18.69 29.62
C GLY A 460 -9.29 19.08 29.33
N TYR A 461 -8.47 18.10 28.89
CA TYR A 461 -7.06 18.32 28.59
C TYR A 461 -6.86 19.22 27.36
N LEU A 462 -7.65 19.04 26.29
CA LEU A 462 -7.63 19.94 25.13
C LEU A 462 -7.95 21.38 25.53
N CYS A 463 -8.97 21.56 26.38
CA CYS A 463 -9.33 22.87 26.93
C CYS A 463 -8.18 23.48 27.75
N LYS A 464 -7.53 22.68 28.61
CA LYS A 464 -6.36 23.11 29.40
C LYS A 464 -5.23 23.64 28.51
N GLN A 465 -4.94 22.94 27.41
CA GLN A 465 -3.88 23.34 26.46
C GLN A 465 -4.30 24.53 25.58
N CYS A 466 -5.58 24.61 25.21
CA CYS A 466 -6.15 25.63 24.34
C CYS A 466 -7.20 26.47 25.09
N LYS A 467 -6.79 27.29 26.05
CA LYS A 467 -7.76 28.06 26.87
C LYS A 467 -8.78 28.89 26.06
N HIS A 468 -8.37 29.41 24.90
CA HIS A 468 -9.20 30.24 24.03
C HIS A 468 -10.46 29.54 23.49
N ILE A 469 -10.47 28.21 23.34
CA ILE A 469 -11.65 27.49 22.82
C ILE A 469 -12.73 27.31 23.89
N VAL A 470 -12.39 27.41 25.17
CA VAL A 470 -13.36 27.25 26.27
C VAL A 470 -14.38 28.37 26.30
N ALA A 471 -13.98 29.59 25.92
CA ALA A 471 -14.87 30.75 25.85
C ALA A 471 -16.05 30.52 24.89
N ASN A 472 -15.88 29.68 23.86
CA ASN A 472 -16.87 29.42 22.82
C ASN A 472 -17.81 28.26 23.13
N GLN A 473 -17.71 27.62 24.30
CA GLN A 473 -18.56 26.48 24.70
C GLN A 473 -19.25 26.74 26.05
N PRO A 474 -20.24 27.66 26.10
CA PRO A 474 -21.02 27.89 27.31
C PRO A 474 -21.80 26.60 27.66
N GLY A 475 -21.79 26.19 28.93
CA GLY A 475 -22.47 24.96 29.38
C GLY A 475 -21.57 23.72 29.46
N LEU A 476 -20.31 23.78 28.98
CA LEU A 476 -19.42 22.62 29.03
C LEU A 476 -19.15 22.16 30.46
N MET A 477 -18.87 23.08 31.37
CA MET A 477 -18.57 22.76 32.77
C MET A 477 -19.80 22.23 33.52
N GLU A 478 -20.96 22.83 33.27
CA GLU A 478 -22.26 22.38 33.76
C GLU A 478 -22.53 20.93 33.33
N SER A 479 -22.25 20.59 32.07
CA SER A 479 -22.42 19.22 31.56
C SER A 479 -21.54 18.18 32.27
N TYR A 480 -20.35 18.55 32.75
CA TYR A 480 -19.51 17.64 33.55
C TYR A 480 -20.11 17.40 34.93
N PHE A 481 -20.58 18.45 35.61
CA PHE A 481 -21.24 18.31 36.92
C PHE A 481 -22.53 17.50 36.84
N GLU A 482 -23.36 17.74 35.82
CA GLU A 482 -24.55 16.91 35.57
C GLU A 482 -24.17 15.45 35.36
N SER A 483 -23.11 15.19 34.59
CA SER A 483 -22.63 13.84 34.33
C SER A 483 -22.11 13.16 35.60
N LEU A 484 -21.45 13.88 36.51
CA LEU A 484 -21.03 13.34 37.81
C LEU A 484 -22.23 12.89 38.67
N GLU A 485 -23.37 13.56 38.57
CA GLU A 485 -24.59 13.16 39.29
C GLU A 485 -25.21 11.87 38.70
N THR A 486 -25.11 11.66 37.39
CA THR A 486 -25.81 10.58 36.67
C THR A 486 -24.98 9.31 36.41
N GLU A 487 -23.65 9.45 36.32
CA GLU A 487 -22.75 8.38 35.89
C GLU A 487 -22.30 7.51 37.09
N VAL A 488 -21.87 6.27 36.84
CA VAL A 488 -21.57 5.29 37.91
C VAL A 488 -20.12 4.78 37.87
N GLY A 489 -19.59 4.45 39.06
CA GLY A 489 -18.33 3.73 39.21
C GLY A 489 -17.09 4.49 38.72
N HIS A 490 -16.27 3.82 37.90
CA HIS A 490 -14.96 4.32 37.45
C HIS A 490 -15.05 5.55 36.52
N LEU A 491 -16.21 5.81 35.88
CA LEU A 491 -16.40 7.01 35.06
C LEU A 491 -16.28 8.30 35.88
N LYS A 492 -16.72 8.28 37.15
CA LYS A 492 -16.68 9.48 38.01
C LYS A 492 -15.25 10.01 38.16
N SER A 493 -14.27 9.13 38.33
CA SER A 493 -12.86 9.50 38.42
C SER A 493 -12.36 10.16 37.12
N SER A 494 -12.71 9.61 35.96
CA SER A 494 -12.34 10.22 34.67
C SER A 494 -13.04 11.57 34.42
N ILE A 495 -14.30 11.71 34.86
CA ILE A 495 -15.03 12.99 34.77
C ILE A 495 -14.39 14.02 35.71
N GLN A 496 -14.03 13.64 36.94
CA GLN A 496 -13.32 14.50 37.90
C GLN A 496 -11.96 14.97 37.35
N GLU A 497 -11.19 14.06 36.74
CA GLU A 497 -9.91 14.40 36.10
C GLU A 497 -10.10 15.40 34.95
N GLY A 498 -11.05 15.15 34.05
CA GLY A 498 -11.38 16.07 32.97
C GLY A 498 -11.90 17.42 33.48
N LEU A 499 -12.69 17.43 34.56
CA LEU A 499 -13.17 18.64 35.22
C LEU A 499 -11.99 19.45 35.79
N ALA A 500 -11.03 18.81 36.45
CA ALA A 500 -9.85 19.48 36.99
C ALA A 500 -9.02 20.18 35.88
N HIS A 501 -8.88 19.54 34.71
CA HIS A 501 -8.27 20.17 33.54
C HIS A 501 -9.08 21.36 33.02
N LEU A 502 -10.41 21.24 32.95
CA LEU A 502 -11.29 22.32 32.53
C LEU A 502 -11.23 23.53 33.48
N CYS A 503 -11.21 23.30 34.80
CA CYS A 503 -11.01 24.35 35.80
C CYS A 503 -9.68 25.09 35.58
N THR A 504 -8.62 24.36 35.27
CA THR A 504 -7.30 24.94 34.97
C THR A 504 -7.34 25.81 33.71
N ALA A 505 -8.13 25.41 32.72
CA ALA A 505 -8.32 26.14 31.47
C ALA A 505 -9.05 27.47 31.69
N MET A 506 -10.06 27.46 32.56
CA MET A 506 -10.92 28.59 32.87
C MET A 506 -10.33 29.57 33.89
N TRP A 507 -9.17 29.25 34.48
CA TRP A 507 -8.52 30.11 35.44
C TRP A 507 -7.68 31.22 34.75
N PRO A 508 -7.85 32.50 35.14
CA PRO A 508 -8.74 33.02 36.20
C PRO A 508 -10.21 33.15 35.75
N LEU A 509 -11.13 32.76 36.63
CA LEU A 509 -12.58 32.79 36.36
C LEU A 509 -13.12 34.22 36.31
N GLU A 510 -13.97 34.52 35.32
CA GLU A 510 -14.73 35.76 35.27
C GLU A 510 -15.57 35.93 36.56
N PRO A 511 -15.56 37.12 37.21
CA PRO A 511 -16.28 37.34 38.47
C PRO A 511 -17.78 36.99 38.40
N SER A 512 -18.39 37.18 37.23
CA SER A 512 -19.80 36.84 36.95
C SER A 512 -20.11 35.35 37.07
N LYS A 513 -19.14 34.47 36.77
CA LYS A 513 -19.31 33.01 36.76
C LYS A 513 -18.75 32.32 38.02
N GLN A 514 -17.91 33.01 38.80
CA GLN A 514 -17.32 32.47 40.03
C GLN A 514 -18.37 31.94 41.00
N LYS A 515 -19.43 32.71 41.27
CA LYS A 515 -20.51 32.29 42.17
C LYS A 515 -21.26 31.07 41.63
N GLN A 516 -21.60 31.09 40.34
CA GLN A 516 -22.30 29.98 39.69
C GLN A 516 -21.52 28.66 39.76
N TYR A 517 -20.21 28.67 39.47
CA TYR A 517 -19.40 27.46 39.56
C TYR A 517 -19.13 27.03 41.00
N ALA A 518 -18.97 27.96 41.93
CA ALA A 518 -18.87 27.65 43.35
C ALA A 518 -20.14 26.94 43.86
N ASP A 519 -21.32 27.41 43.47
CA ASP A 519 -22.60 26.79 43.82
C ASP A 519 -22.72 25.36 43.24
N LEU A 520 -22.27 25.14 42.01
CA LEU A 520 -22.22 23.80 41.38
C LEU A 520 -21.27 22.85 42.11
N PHE A 521 -20.07 23.30 42.48
CA PHE A 521 -19.13 22.51 43.28
C PHE A 521 -19.71 22.14 44.64
N LEU A 522 -20.32 23.11 45.33
CA LEU A 522 -20.92 22.90 46.65
C LEU A 522 -22.09 21.90 46.59
N LYS A 523 -22.93 22.01 45.55
CA LYS A 523 -24.04 21.09 45.29
C LYS A 523 -23.55 19.65 45.08
N TYR A 524 -22.45 19.47 44.35
CA TYR A 524 -21.87 18.14 44.13
C TYR A 524 -21.21 17.57 45.40
N ALA A 525 -20.38 18.38 46.07
CA ALA A 525 -19.68 18.00 47.30
C ALA A 525 -20.63 17.52 48.41
N THR A 526 -21.76 18.21 48.57
CA THR A 526 -22.78 17.87 49.57
C THR A 526 -23.53 16.58 49.24
N LYS A 527 -23.71 16.23 47.96
CA LYS A 527 -24.41 15.01 47.52
C LYS A 527 -23.55 13.75 47.66
N GLU A 528 -22.26 13.80 47.35
CA GLU A 528 -21.41 12.60 47.30
C GLU A 528 -20.74 12.21 48.62
N LYS A 529 -20.83 13.04 49.67
CA LYS A 529 -20.04 12.86 50.91
C LYS A 529 -18.54 12.65 50.59
N LEU A 530 -18.00 13.44 49.67
CA LEU A 530 -16.58 13.39 49.31
C LEU A 530 -15.74 13.75 50.53
N ASP A 531 -14.75 12.91 50.87
CA ASP A 531 -13.81 13.17 51.95
C ASP A 531 -13.01 14.45 51.65
N ALA A 532 -12.67 15.21 52.69
CA ALA A 532 -12.02 16.53 52.59
C ALA A 532 -10.74 16.55 51.72
N CYS A 533 -10.06 15.41 51.53
CA CYS A 533 -8.90 15.29 50.65
C CYS A 533 -9.20 15.32 49.15
N GLN A 534 -10.44 15.05 48.72
CA GLN A 534 -10.85 15.17 47.31
C GLN A 534 -11.42 16.56 46.96
N LEU A 535 -11.67 17.37 48.00
CA LEU A 535 -12.18 18.74 47.94
C LEU A 535 -11.06 19.80 47.91
N ALA A 536 -9.86 19.44 48.36
CA ALA A 536 -8.66 20.28 48.38
C ALA A 536 -7.83 20.07 47.11
#